data_AF-A0A7Y2IKD2-F1
#
_entry.id   AF-A0A7Y2IKD2-F1
#
_cell.length_a   1.000
_cell.length_b   1.000
_cell.length_c   1.000
_cell.angle_alpha   90.00
_cell.angle_beta   90.00
_cell.angle_gamma   90.00
#
_symmetry.space_group_name_H-M   'P 1'
#
loop_
_entity.id
_entity.type
_entity.pdbx_description
1 polymer ?
#
loop_
_entity_poly.entity_id
_entity_poly.type
_entity_poly.pdbx_seq_one_letter_code
_entity_poly.pdbx_strand_id
1 'polypeptide(L)'
;MNELRIALSDYARRAADVLSAAYPDAESILWKGSAVKPWDGPYDFIPGLSDLDLHVYRPGGLENVWEVRRQLFDSVGSPPGDTMLQLIVVNSLELPEEWTLLEGTYQVLVGEKPPSVPSTEGEMRDRDKRDIERLADHASDIRRGVIDRSDAELWPYLRRVRWMFPTVLNRVACVAGHPPEIVWKLNRTGILELTKHDDAVATVRDALIEYLDAAIVAGADMGANPSHSEAALRAGHDLLMEAVDWFHRSPV
;
A
#
# COMPACT_ATOMS: atom_id res chain seq x y z
N MET A 1 -1.28 14.61 12.92
CA MET A 1 -0.62 13.41 12.35
C MET A 1 -0.10 12.45 13.42
N ASN A 2 0.69 12.90 14.40
CA ASN A 2 1.20 12.01 15.47
C ASN A 2 0.08 11.30 16.27
N GLU A 3 -1.00 11.99 16.61
CA GLU A 3 -2.13 11.39 17.34
C GLU A 3 -2.79 10.25 16.56
N LEU A 4 -3.01 10.41 15.25
CA LEU A 4 -3.59 9.37 14.40
C LEU A 4 -2.65 8.14 14.33
N ARG A 5 -1.34 8.35 14.17
CA ARG A 5 -0.37 7.25 14.15
C ARG A 5 -0.33 6.48 15.47
N ILE A 6 -0.40 7.19 16.61
CA ILE A 6 -0.51 6.57 17.94
C ILE A 6 -1.80 5.76 18.03
N ALA A 7 -2.94 6.34 17.64
CA ALA A 7 -4.22 5.65 17.66
C ALA A 7 -4.25 4.41 16.75
N LEU A 8 -3.61 4.46 15.58
CA LEU A 8 -3.47 3.30 14.69
C LEU A 8 -2.58 2.20 15.29
N SER A 9 -1.49 2.58 15.97
CA SER A 9 -0.63 1.64 16.69
C SER A 9 -1.38 0.93 17.82
N ASP A 10 -2.12 1.69 18.62
CA ASP A 10 -2.96 1.14 19.69
C ASP A 10 -4.07 0.23 19.14
N TYR A 11 -4.70 0.65 18.03
CA TYR A 11 -5.67 -0.18 17.32
C TYR A 11 -5.04 -1.50 16.86
N ALA A 12 -3.88 -1.46 16.20
CA ALA A 12 -3.20 -2.62 15.67
C ALA A 12 -2.86 -3.64 16.77
N ARG A 13 -2.42 -3.18 17.96
CA ARG A 13 -2.14 -4.05 19.11
C ARG A 13 -3.40 -4.75 19.62
N ARG A 14 -4.49 -4.01 19.85
CA ARG A 14 -5.77 -4.61 20.28
C ARG A 14 -6.33 -5.58 19.24
N ALA A 15 -6.20 -5.24 17.96
CA ALA A 15 -6.58 -6.12 16.87
C ALA A 15 -5.73 -7.40 16.86
N ALA A 16 -4.43 -7.32 17.14
CA ALA A 16 -3.57 -8.49 17.27
C ALA A 16 -3.96 -9.40 18.44
N ASP A 17 -4.44 -8.87 19.57
CA ASP A 17 -4.95 -9.67 20.68
C ASP A 17 -6.18 -10.51 20.25
N VAL A 18 -7.13 -9.89 19.54
CA VAL A 18 -8.32 -10.56 19.00
C VAL A 18 -7.93 -11.60 17.95
N LEU A 19 -7.02 -11.25 17.05
CA LEU A 19 -6.50 -12.17 16.03
C LEU A 19 -5.79 -13.37 16.65
N SER A 20 -5.04 -13.18 17.74
CA SER A 20 -4.36 -14.28 18.45
C SER A 20 -5.36 -15.24 19.09
N ALA A 21 -6.49 -14.73 19.59
CA ALA A 21 -7.57 -15.55 20.10
C ALA A 21 -8.32 -16.30 18.97
N ALA A 22 -8.53 -15.65 17.83
CA ALA A 22 -9.20 -16.24 16.66
C ALA A 22 -8.32 -17.27 15.93
N TYR A 23 -7.01 -17.08 15.96
CA TYR A 23 -6.00 -17.93 15.34
C TYR A 23 -4.95 -18.33 16.38
N PRO A 24 -5.27 -19.26 17.29
CA PRO A 24 -4.36 -19.68 18.37
C PRO A 24 -3.12 -20.42 17.85
N ASP A 25 -3.14 -20.87 16.60
CA ASP A 25 -2.03 -21.47 15.88
C ASP A 25 -1.24 -20.47 15.02
N ALA A 26 -1.56 -19.17 15.10
CA ALA A 26 -0.76 -18.14 14.45
C ALA A 26 0.65 -18.12 15.01
N GLU A 27 1.63 -18.26 14.12
CA GLU A 27 3.06 -18.19 14.42
C GLU A 27 3.49 -16.74 14.66
N SER A 28 2.90 -15.80 13.90
CA SER A 28 3.14 -14.37 14.09
C SER A 28 2.01 -13.50 13.54
N ILE A 29 1.91 -12.28 14.10
CA ILE A 29 1.04 -11.22 13.59
C ILE A 29 1.88 -9.98 13.37
N LEU A 30 1.90 -9.47 12.13
CA LEU A 30 2.64 -8.28 11.75
C LEU A 30 1.70 -7.13 11.45
N TRP A 31 2.08 -5.94 11.90
CA TRP A 31 1.61 -4.68 11.33
C TRP A 31 2.56 -4.28 10.20
N LYS A 32 2.04 -3.96 9.02
CA LYS A 32 2.85 -3.65 7.83
C LYS A 32 2.42 -2.33 7.17
N GLY A 33 3.19 -1.95 6.16
CA GLY A 33 2.80 -0.93 5.20
C GLY A 33 3.12 0.50 5.64
N SER A 34 2.36 1.44 5.08
CA SER A 34 2.59 2.89 5.24
C SER A 34 2.46 3.38 6.68
N ALA A 35 1.60 2.73 7.46
CA ALA A 35 1.25 3.14 8.82
C ALA A 35 2.37 2.87 9.84
N VAL A 36 3.24 1.89 9.57
CA VAL A 36 4.38 1.53 10.44
C VAL A 36 5.57 2.48 10.25
N LYS A 37 5.83 2.84 9.00
CA LYS A 37 6.95 3.69 8.58
C LYS A 37 6.84 5.11 9.18
N PRO A 38 7.95 5.86 9.29
CA PRO A 38 7.92 7.27 9.69
C PRO A 38 7.01 8.12 8.80
N TRP A 39 6.33 9.10 9.40
CA TRP A 39 5.49 10.07 8.68
C TRP A 39 6.16 11.43 8.80
N ASP A 40 6.70 11.91 7.68
CA ASP A 40 7.43 13.16 7.55
C ASP A 40 6.60 14.25 6.85
N GLY A 41 5.48 13.86 6.21
CA GLY A 41 4.58 14.77 5.51
C GLY A 41 3.16 14.22 5.32
N PRO A 42 2.25 15.03 4.75
CA PRO A 42 0.83 14.70 4.61
C PRO A 42 0.57 13.55 3.62
N TYR A 43 1.52 13.28 2.71
CA TYR A 43 1.41 12.21 1.73
C TYR A 43 1.63 10.81 2.32
N ASP A 44 2.26 10.71 3.50
CA ASP A 44 2.70 9.43 4.05
C ASP A 44 1.55 8.56 4.51
N PHE A 45 0.43 9.19 4.87
CA PHE A 45 -0.80 8.53 5.26
C PHE A 45 -2.00 9.46 5.02
N ILE A 46 -2.87 9.09 4.08
CA ILE A 46 -4.05 9.89 3.69
C ILE A 46 -5.29 9.26 4.36
N PRO A 47 -5.92 9.91 5.35
CA PRO A 47 -7.15 9.41 5.98
C PRO A 47 -8.24 9.05 4.96
N GLY A 48 -9.04 8.03 5.26
CA GLY A 48 -10.07 7.50 4.34
C GLY A 48 -9.53 6.68 3.16
N LEU A 49 -8.31 6.97 2.69
CA LEU A 49 -7.63 6.24 1.63
C LEU A 49 -6.64 5.21 2.17
N SER A 50 -5.62 5.60 2.92
CA SER A 50 -4.60 4.67 3.42
C SER A 50 -5.19 3.51 4.24
N ASP A 51 -4.52 2.37 4.17
CA ASP A 51 -4.83 1.13 4.89
C ASP A 51 -4.02 0.99 6.17
N LEU A 52 -4.57 0.15 7.05
CA LEU A 52 -3.85 -0.52 8.10
C LEU A 52 -3.72 -1.99 7.71
N ASP A 53 -2.49 -2.43 7.40
CA ASP A 53 -2.21 -3.82 7.00
C ASP A 53 -1.86 -4.68 8.21
N LEU A 54 -2.68 -5.71 8.48
CA LEU A 54 -2.37 -6.77 9.44
C LEU A 54 -2.14 -8.08 8.68
N HIS A 55 -0.97 -8.67 8.87
CA HIS A 55 -0.61 -9.95 8.29
C HIS A 55 -0.58 -11.00 9.40
N VAL A 56 -1.37 -12.06 9.27
CA VAL A 56 -1.39 -13.20 10.20
C VAL A 56 -0.70 -14.38 9.52
N TYR A 57 0.43 -14.82 10.07
CA TYR A 57 1.16 -15.97 9.57
C TYR A 57 0.77 -17.19 10.38
N ARG A 58 0.30 -18.23 9.70
CA ARG A 58 -0.09 -19.49 10.33
C ARG A 58 0.06 -20.66 9.36
N PRO A 59 0.22 -21.89 9.86
CA PRO A 59 0.17 -23.06 9.00
C PRO A 59 -1.26 -23.30 8.53
N GLY A 60 -1.42 -23.60 7.24
CA GLY A 60 -2.73 -23.81 6.64
C GLY A 60 -3.37 -22.53 6.11
N GLY A 61 -4.22 -22.69 5.10
CA GLY A 61 -4.79 -21.58 4.35
C GLY A 61 -5.93 -20.84 5.06
N LEU A 62 -6.62 -20.03 4.26
CA LEU A 62 -7.68 -19.12 4.69
C LEU A 62 -8.94 -19.91 5.13
N GLU A 63 -9.21 -19.96 6.44
CA GLU A 63 -10.56 -20.20 6.93
C GLU A 63 -11.21 -18.85 7.34
N ASN A 64 -12.27 -18.51 6.61
CA ASN A 64 -13.26 -17.46 6.88
C ASN A 64 -12.74 -16.10 7.39
N VAL A 65 -11.87 -15.44 6.61
CA VAL A 65 -11.37 -14.07 6.89
C VAL A 65 -12.50 -13.06 7.13
N TRP A 66 -13.66 -13.24 6.49
CA TRP A 66 -14.81 -12.37 6.69
C TRP A 66 -15.34 -12.41 8.12
N GLU A 67 -15.49 -13.61 8.69
CA GLU A 67 -15.93 -13.77 10.07
C GLU A 67 -14.92 -13.17 11.05
N VAL A 68 -13.62 -13.35 10.81
CA VAL A 68 -12.59 -12.74 11.66
C VAL A 68 -12.58 -11.22 11.54
N ARG A 69 -12.76 -10.66 10.34
CA ARG A 69 -12.94 -9.21 10.16
C ARG A 69 -14.16 -8.68 10.93
N ARG A 70 -15.26 -9.43 10.92
CA ARG A 70 -16.47 -9.09 11.69
C ARG A 70 -16.18 -9.11 13.18
N GLN A 71 -15.54 -10.16 13.70
CA GLN A 71 -15.15 -10.25 15.11
C GLN A 71 -14.22 -9.10 15.53
N LEU A 72 -13.27 -8.73 14.69
CA LEU A 72 -12.41 -7.57 14.93
C LEU A 72 -13.20 -6.28 15.03
N PHE A 73 -14.14 -6.06 14.10
CA PHE A 73 -15.00 -4.90 14.14
C PHE A 73 -15.88 -4.87 15.40
N ASP A 74 -16.47 -6.00 15.78
CA ASP A 74 -17.32 -6.10 16.97
C ASP A 74 -16.53 -5.90 18.28
N SER A 75 -15.24 -6.27 18.30
CA SER A 75 -14.40 -6.25 19.51
C SER A 75 -13.59 -4.97 19.68
N VAL A 76 -13.07 -4.41 18.58
CA VAL A 76 -12.12 -3.27 18.59
C VAL A 76 -12.72 -2.04 17.92
N GLY A 77 -13.79 -2.19 17.12
CA GLY A 77 -14.39 -1.14 16.32
C GLY A 77 -13.66 -0.88 15.00
N SER A 78 -14.02 0.22 14.35
CA SER A 78 -13.34 0.71 13.16
C SER A 78 -11.93 1.23 13.48
N PRO A 79 -10.95 1.05 12.57
CA PRO A 79 -9.70 1.78 12.65
C PRO A 79 -9.94 3.31 12.66
N PRO A 80 -9.11 4.10 13.38
CA PRO A 80 -9.27 5.55 13.43
C PRO A 80 -9.01 6.23 12.07
N GLY A 81 -9.61 7.40 11.86
CA GLY A 81 -9.44 8.21 10.65
C GLY A 81 -9.99 7.59 9.37
N ASP A 82 -11.08 6.80 9.50
CA ASP A 82 -11.73 6.08 8.40
C ASP A 82 -10.78 5.16 7.61
N THR A 83 -9.70 4.75 8.28
CA THR A 83 -8.66 3.88 7.74
C THR A 83 -9.25 2.52 7.38
N MET A 84 -8.91 1.99 6.22
CA MET A 84 -9.35 0.65 5.83
C MET A 84 -8.49 -0.41 6.51
N LEU A 85 -9.11 -1.36 7.21
CA LEU A 85 -8.40 -2.55 7.68
C LEU A 85 -8.17 -3.52 6.52
N GLN A 86 -6.91 -3.82 6.24
CA GLN A 86 -6.49 -4.86 5.32
C GLN A 86 -5.90 -6.03 6.13
N LEU A 87 -6.75 -7.04 6.36
CA LEU A 87 -6.33 -8.30 6.96
C LEU A 87 -5.90 -9.27 5.86
N ILE A 88 -4.66 -9.76 5.95
CA ILE A 88 -4.05 -10.76 5.08
C ILE A 88 -3.67 -11.96 5.95
N VAL A 89 -4.16 -13.15 5.62
CA VAL A 89 -3.70 -14.40 6.25
C VAL A 89 -2.72 -15.08 5.29
N VAL A 90 -1.54 -15.38 5.79
CA VAL A 90 -0.41 -15.91 5.04
C VAL A 90 -0.18 -17.34 5.48
N ASN A 91 -0.23 -18.28 4.53
CA ASN A 91 0.14 -19.67 4.80
C ASN A 91 1.66 -19.76 5.00
N SER A 92 2.11 -19.98 6.23
CA SER A 92 3.54 -20.05 6.56
C SER A 92 4.24 -21.25 5.92
N LEU A 93 3.50 -22.28 5.50
CA LEU A 93 4.02 -23.49 4.86
C LEU A 93 4.27 -23.31 3.35
N GLU A 94 3.59 -22.35 2.72
CA GLU A 94 3.62 -22.13 1.28
C GLU A 94 3.70 -20.62 0.99
N LEU A 95 4.86 -20.05 1.29
CA LEU A 95 5.13 -18.66 0.96
C LEU A 95 5.33 -18.50 -0.55
N PRO A 96 4.71 -17.49 -1.19
CA PRO A 96 5.05 -17.12 -2.56
C PRO A 96 6.56 -16.82 -2.68
N GLU A 97 7.17 -17.16 -3.82
CA GLU A 97 8.61 -16.92 -4.08
C GLU A 97 9.01 -15.45 -3.91
N GLU A 98 8.06 -14.54 -4.14
CA GLU A 98 8.23 -13.10 -4.03
C GLU A 98 7.91 -12.52 -2.64
N TRP A 99 7.64 -13.37 -1.65
CA TRP A 99 7.26 -12.95 -0.30
C TRP A 99 8.47 -12.54 0.56
N THR A 100 8.99 -11.35 0.27
CA THR A 100 10.13 -10.75 0.98
C THR A 100 9.68 -9.86 2.14
N LEU A 101 10.35 -9.98 3.30
CA LEU A 101 10.17 -9.07 4.43
C LEU A 101 11.41 -8.21 4.63
N LEU A 102 11.26 -6.93 4.31
CA LEU A 102 12.30 -5.94 4.55
C LEU A 102 12.18 -5.38 5.96
N GLU A 103 13.27 -5.44 6.71
CA GLU A 103 13.32 -4.86 8.06
C GLU A 103 12.97 -3.36 8.03
N GLY A 104 12.21 -2.90 9.01
CA GLY A 104 11.71 -1.52 9.07
C GLY A 104 10.46 -1.24 8.22
N THR A 105 9.96 -2.23 7.46
CA THR A 105 8.66 -2.12 6.75
C THR A 105 7.49 -2.79 7.49
N TYR A 106 7.77 -3.35 8.66
CA TYR A 106 6.81 -4.05 9.49
C TYR A 106 7.18 -3.94 10.98
N GLN A 107 6.20 -4.20 11.83
CA GLN A 107 6.36 -4.41 13.27
C GLN A 107 5.76 -5.76 13.63
N VAL A 108 6.51 -6.59 14.37
CA VAL A 108 5.97 -7.81 14.98
C VAL A 108 5.13 -7.41 16.18
N LEU A 109 3.84 -7.76 16.16
CA LEU A 109 2.92 -7.52 17.27
C LEU A 109 2.81 -8.76 18.17
N VAL A 110 2.82 -9.94 17.57
CA VAL A 110 2.72 -11.24 18.25
C VAL A 110 3.68 -12.23 17.59
N GLY A 111 4.31 -13.10 18.40
CA GLY A 111 5.21 -14.15 17.94
C GLY A 111 6.60 -13.63 17.58
N GLU A 112 7.30 -14.38 16.73
CA GLU A 112 8.62 -14.02 16.21
C GLU A 112 8.55 -13.48 14.78
N LYS A 113 9.67 -13.00 14.24
CA LYS A 113 9.76 -12.65 12.82
C LYS A 113 9.45 -13.91 11.98
N PRO A 114 8.42 -13.89 11.12
CA PRO A 114 8.10 -15.05 10.31
C PRO A 114 9.19 -15.29 9.25
N PRO A 115 9.24 -16.51 8.69
CA PRO A 115 10.10 -16.79 7.54
C PRO A 115 9.79 -15.80 6.41
N SER A 116 10.84 -15.42 5.70
CA SER A 116 10.77 -14.57 4.52
C SER A 116 11.73 -15.10 3.49
N VAL A 117 11.33 -15.07 2.22
CA VAL A 117 12.24 -15.44 1.13
C VAL A 117 13.28 -14.32 1.01
N PRO A 118 14.58 -14.59 1.23
CA PRO A 118 15.62 -13.61 0.96
C PRO A 118 15.55 -13.23 -0.52
N SER A 119 15.74 -11.95 -0.83
CA SER A 119 15.85 -11.49 -2.22
C SER A 119 17.07 -10.62 -2.35
N THR A 120 17.85 -10.90 -3.40
CA THR A 120 18.95 -10.05 -3.83
C THR A 120 18.40 -8.75 -4.42
N GLU A 121 19.24 -7.70 -4.48
CA GLU A 121 18.84 -6.46 -5.14
C GLU A 121 18.43 -6.68 -6.60
N GLY A 122 19.14 -7.57 -7.32
CA GLY A 122 18.81 -7.91 -8.71
C GLY A 122 17.42 -8.50 -8.84
N GLU A 123 17.07 -9.49 -8.01
CA GLU A 123 15.73 -10.11 -8.01
C GLU A 123 14.62 -9.11 -7.64
N MET A 124 14.90 -8.19 -6.71
CA MET A 124 13.96 -7.12 -6.35
C MET A 124 13.75 -6.15 -7.52
N ARG A 125 14.81 -5.73 -8.20
CA ARG A 125 14.72 -4.87 -9.39
C ARG A 125 13.98 -5.58 -10.51
N ASP A 126 14.27 -6.85 -10.77
CA ASP A 126 13.58 -7.62 -11.80
C ASP A 126 12.08 -7.79 -11.49
N ARG A 127 11.72 -7.93 -10.22
CA ARG A 127 10.32 -7.89 -9.77
C ARG A 127 9.69 -6.52 -10.05
N ASP A 128 10.37 -5.44 -9.69
CA ASP A 128 9.89 -4.08 -9.92
C ASP A 128 9.72 -3.78 -11.42
N LYS A 129 10.61 -4.28 -12.29
CA LYS A 129 10.47 -4.22 -13.76
C LYS A 129 9.18 -4.91 -14.22
N ARG A 130 8.98 -6.18 -13.82
CA ARG A 130 7.77 -6.95 -14.18
C ARG A 130 6.49 -6.28 -13.67
N ASP A 131 6.52 -5.71 -12.47
CA ASP A 131 5.38 -5.00 -11.90
C ASP A 131 5.07 -3.73 -12.68
N ILE A 132 6.08 -2.97 -13.13
CA ILE A 132 5.87 -1.78 -13.98
C ILE A 132 5.23 -2.16 -15.31
N GLU A 133 5.69 -3.25 -15.95
CA GLU A 133 5.09 -3.76 -17.20
C GLU A 133 3.60 -4.08 -17.03
N ARG A 134 3.21 -4.62 -15.88
CA ARG A 134 1.81 -4.94 -15.54
C ARG A 134 0.96 -3.69 -15.24
N LEU A 135 1.55 -2.53 -14.98
CA LEU A 135 0.79 -1.31 -14.70
C LEU A 135 -0.08 -0.88 -15.88
N ALA A 136 0.30 -1.19 -17.12
CA ALA A 136 -0.49 -0.89 -18.31
C ALA A 136 -1.86 -1.59 -18.27
N ASP A 137 -1.88 -2.85 -17.85
CA ASP A 137 -3.13 -3.62 -17.69
C ASP A 137 -4.01 -2.99 -16.61
N HIS A 138 -3.40 -2.59 -15.48
CA HIS A 138 -4.11 -1.91 -14.40
C HIS A 138 -4.66 -0.54 -14.79
N ALA A 139 -3.93 0.26 -15.58
CA ALA A 139 -4.39 1.54 -16.08
C ALA A 139 -5.63 1.36 -16.98
N SER A 140 -5.59 0.36 -17.87
CA SER A 140 -6.73 -0.02 -18.71
C SER A 140 -7.94 -0.42 -17.87
N ASP A 141 -7.75 -1.21 -16.81
CA ASP A 141 -8.80 -1.61 -15.89
C ASP A 141 -9.39 -0.44 -15.09
N ILE A 142 -8.57 0.53 -14.68
CA ILE A 142 -9.04 1.78 -14.06
C ILE A 142 -9.97 2.53 -15.00
N ARG A 143 -9.52 2.76 -16.23
CA ARG A 143 -10.30 3.47 -17.24
C ARG A 143 -11.62 2.76 -17.52
N ARG A 144 -11.61 1.44 -17.70
CA ARG A 144 -12.84 0.66 -17.91
C ARG A 144 -13.73 0.66 -16.68
N GLY A 145 -13.11 0.62 -15.51
CA GLY A 145 -13.79 0.58 -14.23
C GLY A 145 -14.62 1.82 -13.98
N VAL A 146 -14.18 3.01 -14.41
CA VAL A 146 -14.92 4.27 -14.18
C VAL A 146 -16.02 4.54 -15.21
N ILE A 147 -16.00 3.88 -16.37
CA ILE A 147 -17.03 4.04 -17.39
C ILE A 147 -18.37 3.58 -16.82
N ASP A 148 -19.41 4.39 -17.06
CA ASP A 148 -20.80 4.14 -16.65
C ASP A 148 -21.03 3.98 -15.13
N ARG A 149 -20.05 4.34 -14.29
CA ARG A 149 -20.26 4.45 -12.84
C ARG A 149 -20.99 5.73 -12.49
N SER A 150 -21.91 5.61 -11.55
CA SER A 150 -22.45 6.77 -10.86
C SER A 150 -21.41 7.37 -9.92
N ASP A 151 -21.57 8.65 -9.67
CA ASP A 151 -20.85 9.44 -8.68
C ASP A 151 -20.62 8.74 -7.33
N ALA A 152 -21.66 8.06 -6.80
CA ALA A 152 -21.59 7.36 -5.52
C ALA A 152 -20.69 6.10 -5.55
N GLU A 153 -20.35 5.59 -6.73
CA GLU A 153 -19.56 4.38 -6.92
C GLU A 153 -18.07 4.65 -7.15
N LEU A 154 -17.70 5.92 -7.37
CA LEU A 154 -16.31 6.33 -7.63
C LEU A 154 -15.44 6.23 -6.38
N TRP A 155 -15.96 6.60 -5.21
CA TRP A 155 -15.20 6.51 -3.95
C TRP A 155 -14.87 5.06 -3.56
N PRO A 156 -15.83 4.11 -3.52
CA PRO A 156 -15.51 2.70 -3.32
C PRO A 156 -14.52 2.16 -4.36
N TYR A 157 -14.59 2.66 -5.60
CA TYR A 157 -13.66 2.28 -6.65
C TYR A 157 -12.25 2.79 -6.39
N LEU A 158 -12.08 4.08 -6.09
CA LEU A 158 -10.80 4.68 -5.70
C LEU A 158 -10.17 3.92 -4.54
N ARG A 159 -10.95 3.62 -3.50
CA ARG A 159 -10.47 2.81 -2.37
C ARG A 159 -10.01 1.42 -2.80
N ARG A 160 -10.63 0.80 -3.81
CA ARG A 160 -10.22 -0.52 -4.31
C ARG A 160 -8.90 -0.48 -5.08
N VAL A 161 -8.61 0.61 -5.80
CA VAL A 161 -7.43 0.69 -6.70
C VAL A 161 -6.25 1.45 -6.10
N ARG A 162 -6.45 2.17 -4.99
CA ARG A 162 -5.43 3.02 -4.35
C ARG A 162 -4.11 2.34 -3.98
N TRP A 163 -4.09 1.02 -3.78
CA TRP A 163 -2.88 0.32 -3.33
C TRP A 163 -1.81 0.29 -4.43
N MET A 164 -2.23 0.48 -5.69
CA MET A 164 -1.36 0.47 -6.86
C MET A 164 -0.52 1.74 -6.96
N PHE A 165 -1.14 2.91 -6.83
CA PHE A 165 -0.51 4.20 -7.17
C PHE A 165 0.70 4.58 -6.30
N PRO A 166 0.64 4.51 -4.96
CA PRO A 166 1.66 5.14 -4.11
C PRO A 166 3.00 4.40 -4.07
N THR A 167 3.10 3.24 -4.72
CA THR A 167 4.33 2.43 -4.80
C THR A 167 4.97 2.47 -6.19
N VAL A 168 4.37 3.21 -7.14
CA VAL A 168 4.87 3.32 -8.52
C VAL A 168 6.24 3.98 -8.55
N LEU A 169 6.42 5.12 -7.87
CA LEU A 169 7.71 5.80 -7.84
C LEU A 169 8.79 4.98 -7.12
N ASN A 170 8.43 4.18 -6.12
CA ASN A 170 9.37 3.25 -5.49
C ASN A 170 9.92 2.26 -6.52
N ARG A 171 9.04 1.62 -7.30
CA ARG A 171 9.46 0.68 -8.35
C ARG A 171 10.31 1.37 -9.41
N VAL A 172 9.89 2.53 -9.88
CA VAL A 172 10.64 3.30 -10.89
C VAL A 172 12.02 3.70 -10.36
N ALA A 173 12.13 4.18 -9.12
CA ALA A 173 13.41 4.49 -8.49
C ALA A 173 14.31 3.26 -8.33
N CYS A 174 13.74 2.12 -7.91
CA CYS A 174 14.46 0.84 -7.89
C CYS A 174 14.95 0.45 -9.29
N VAL A 175 14.16 0.61 -10.34
CA VAL A 175 14.63 0.29 -11.70
C VAL A 175 15.68 1.31 -12.17
N ALA A 176 15.56 2.58 -11.78
CA ALA A 176 16.51 3.66 -12.11
C ALA A 176 17.88 3.57 -11.40
N GLY A 177 18.11 2.57 -10.55
CA GLY A 177 19.40 2.33 -9.90
C GLY A 177 19.42 2.59 -8.40
N HIS A 178 18.37 3.15 -7.80
CA HIS A 178 18.31 3.36 -6.36
C HIS A 178 18.27 2.02 -5.60
N PRO A 179 18.93 1.88 -4.44
CA PRO A 179 18.97 0.61 -3.71
C PRO A 179 17.58 0.22 -3.17
N PRO A 180 17.04 -0.97 -3.51
CA PRO A 180 15.69 -1.38 -3.11
C PRO A 180 15.47 -1.40 -1.59
N GLU A 181 16.48 -1.79 -0.82
CA GLU A 181 16.44 -1.83 0.64
C GLU A 181 16.34 -0.44 1.28
N ILE A 182 16.71 0.63 0.56
CA ILE A 182 16.47 2.02 0.97
C ILE A 182 15.08 2.43 0.51
N VAL A 183 14.82 2.34 -0.80
CA VAL A 183 13.59 2.81 -1.44
C VAL A 183 12.34 2.24 -0.77
N TRP A 184 12.31 0.94 -0.52
CA TRP A 184 11.13 0.27 0.04
C TRP A 184 10.91 0.53 1.53
N LYS A 185 11.89 1.08 2.25
CA LYS A 185 11.72 1.53 3.65
C LYS A 185 11.11 2.93 3.76
N LEU A 186 11.22 3.73 2.71
CA LEU A 186 10.70 5.09 2.68
C LEU A 186 9.17 5.12 2.53
N ASN A 187 8.57 6.16 3.08
CA ASN A 187 7.19 6.58 2.80
C ASN A 187 7.18 7.62 1.65
N ARG A 188 6.02 8.21 1.33
CA ARG A 188 5.81 9.02 0.11
C ARG A 188 6.69 10.27 0.12
N THR A 189 6.70 10.99 1.24
CA THR A 189 7.57 12.17 1.45
C THR A 189 9.04 11.79 1.28
N GLY A 190 9.46 10.66 1.87
CA GLY A 190 10.83 10.17 1.77
C GLY A 190 11.25 9.81 0.34
N ILE A 191 10.40 9.13 -0.43
CA ILE A 191 10.72 8.77 -1.83
C ILE A 191 10.72 10.00 -2.74
N LEU A 192 9.83 10.98 -2.51
CA LEU A 192 9.85 12.26 -3.23
C LEU A 192 11.15 13.03 -2.95
N GLU A 193 11.60 13.05 -1.68
CA GLU A 193 12.85 13.69 -1.29
C GLU A 193 14.08 12.96 -1.85
N LEU A 194 14.09 11.63 -1.87
CA LEU A 194 15.17 10.83 -2.46
C LEU A 194 15.34 11.11 -3.96
N THR A 195 14.22 11.32 -4.66
CA THR A 195 14.17 11.46 -6.13
C THR A 195 14.10 12.91 -6.61
N LYS A 196 14.16 13.90 -5.72
CA LYS A 196 13.97 15.32 -6.05
C LYS A 196 14.97 15.90 -7.06
N HIS A 197 16.17 15.32 -7.16
CA HIS A 197 17.25 15.76 -8.05
C HIS A 197 17.60 14.70 -9.11
N ASP A 198 16.76 13.67 -9.23
CA ASP A 198 16.94 12.63 -10.22
C ASP A 198 16.07 12.93 -11.44
N ASP A 199 16.69 13.56 -12.44
CA ASP A 199 16.03 13.90 -13.71
C ASP A 199 15.53 12.66 -14.45
N ALA A 200 16.10 11.48 -14.20
CA ALA A 200 15.68 10.25 -14.86
C ALA A 200 14.27 9.86 -14.46
N VAL A 201 13.82 10.17 -13.24
CA VAL A 201 12.50 9.78 -12.72
C VAL A 201 11.55 10.96 -12.51
N ALA A 202 11.94 12.16 -12.95
CA ALA A 202 11.23 13.41 -12.67
C ALA A 202 9.76 13.38 -13.13
N THR A 203 9.46 12.88 -14.33
CA THR A 203 8.09 12.87 -14.85
C THR A 203 7.16 11.98 -14.02
N VAL A 204 7.62 10.81 -13.60
CA VAL A 204 6.86 9.89 -12.74
C VAL A 204 6.69 10.49 -11.34
N ARG A 205 7.73 11.15 -10.81
CA ARG A 205 7.66 11.84 -9.52
C ARG A 205 6.61 12.95 -9.54
N ASP A 206 6.61 13.77 -10.58
CA ASP A 206 5.69 14.91 -10.69
C ASP A 206 4.25 14.41 -10.85
N ALA A 207 4.02 13.37 -11.65
CA ALA A 207 2.71 12.71 -11.75
C ALA A 207 2.24 12.08 -10.43
N LEU A 208 3.17 11.55 -9.61
CA LEU A 208 2.83 11.05 -8.28
C LEU A 208 2.37 12.17 -7.36
N ILE A 209 3.01 13.35 -7.42
CA ILE A 209 2.60 14.53 -6.62
C ILE A 209 1.17 14.93 -7.00
N GLU A 210 0.86 15.03 -8.29
CA GLU A 210 -0.49 15.36 -8.77
C GLU A 210 -1.54 14.36 -8.26
N TYR A 211 -1.24 13.06 -8.31
CA TYR A 211 -2.10 12.03 -7.74
C TYR A 211 -2.28 12.22 -6.22
N LEU A 212 -1.21 12.45 -5.47
CA LEU A 212 -1.26 12.57 -4.02
C LEU A 212 -2.06 13.80 -3.57
N ASP A 213 -1.92 14.93 -4.28
CA ASP A 213 -2.71 16.13 -4.04
C ASP A 213 -4.21 15.86 -4.27
N ALA A 214 -4.56 15.25 -5.40
CA ALA A 214 -5.95 14.88 -5.69
C ALA A 214 -6.51 13.86 -4.68
N ALA A 215 -5.69 12.88 -4.27
CA ALA A 215 -6.05 11.87 -3.29
C ALA A 215 -6.28 12.47 -1.89
N ILE A 216 -5.50 13.47 -1.46
CA ILE A 216 -5.74 14.19 -0.21
C ILE A 216 -7.09 14.87 -0.24
N VAL A 217 -7.42 15.56 -1.34
CA VAL A 217 -8.70 16.25 -1.49
C VAL A 217 -9.87 15.26 -1.45
N ALA A 218 -9.77 14.15 -2.18
CA ALA A 218 -10.79 13.08 -2.17
C ALA A 218 -10.90 12.35 -0.82
N GLY A 219 -9.78 12.19 -0.10
CA GLY A 219 -9.77 11.60 1.24
C GLY A 219 -10.43 12.51 2.28
N ALA A 220 -10.19 13.82 2.20
CA ALA A 220 -10.69 14.80 3.16
C ALA A 220 -12.22 14.91 3.22
N ASP A 221 -12.91 14.66 2.10
CA ASP A 221 -14.37 14.62 2.06
C ASP A 221 -14.94 13.20 2.03
N MET A 222 -14.09 12.17 2.16
CA MET A 222 -14.46 10.76 2.08
C MET A 222 -15.27 10.41 0.82
N GLY A 223 -14.99 11.09 -0.29
CA GLY A 223 -15.70 10.92 -1.55
C GLY A 223 -17.11 11.52 -1.56
N ALA A 224 -17.44 12.41 -0.63
CA ALA A 224 -18.70 13.15 -0.65
C ALA A 224 -18.84 14.02 -1.90
N ASN A 225 -17.73 14.50 -2.48
CA ASN A 225 -17.71 15.09 -3.81
C ASN A 225 -17.15 14.11 -4.85
N PRO A 226 -17.98 13.63 -5.78
CA PRO A 226 -17.57 12.72 -6.84
C PRO A 226 -16.44 13.27 -7.73
N SER A 227 -16.42 14.59 -7.95
CA SER A 227 -15.38 15.21 -8.80
C SER A 227 -13.98 15.09 -8.20
N HIS A 228 -13.86 15.00 -6.87
CA HIS A 228 -12.57 14.76 -6.21
C HIS A 228 -12.09 13.32 -6.41
N SER A 229 -13.00 12.34 -6.30
CA SER A 229 -12.69 10.94 -6.58
C SER A 229 -12.31 10.72 -8.04
N GLU A 230 -13.02 11.36 -8.97
CA GLU A 230 -12.68 11.32 -10.41
C GLU A 230 -11.30 11.93 -10.66
N ALA A 231 -11.00 13.10 -10.09
CA ALA A 231 -9.70 13.74 -10.23
C ALA A 231 -8.56 12.84 -9.74
N ALA A 232 -8.72 12.20 -8.57
CA ALA A 232 -7.73 11.27 -8.05
C ALA A 232 -7.56 10.01 -8.92
N LEU A 233 -8.67 9.47 -9.47
CA LEU A 233 -8.62 8.32 -10.38
C LEU A 233 -7.93 8.67 -11.71
N ARG A 234 -8.19 9.85 -12.25
CA ARG A 234 -7.54 10.36 -13.46
C ARG A 234 -6.05 10.56 -13.26
N ALA A 235 -5.66 11.27 -12.21
CA ALA A 235 -4.25 11.48 -11.87
C ALA A 235 -3.53 10.14 -11.58
N GLY A 236 -4.22 9.20 -10.92
CA GLY A 236 -3.70 7.85 -10.70
C GLY A 236 -3.49 7.08 -12.01
N HIS A 237 -4.42 7.16 -12.95
CA HIS A 237 -4.27 6.60 -14.29
C HIS A 237 -3.05 7.21 -15.02
N ASP A 238 -2.93 8.54 -15.02
CA ASP A 238 -1.86 9.24 -15.73
C ASP A 238 -0.49 8.91 -15.12
N LEU A 239 -0.39 8.78 -13.79
CA LEU A 239 0.80 8.26 -13.10
C LEU A 239 1.21 6.86 -13.59
N LEU A 240 0.25 5.94 -13.74
CA LEU A 240 0.56 4.59 -14.25
C LEU A 240 1.09 4.65 -15.68
N MET A 241 0.48 5.48 -16.53
CA MET A 241 0.91 5.64 -17.93
C MET A 241 2.30 6.26 -18.02
N GLU A 242 2.60 7.30 -17.22
CA GLU A 242 3.93 7.91 -17.17
C GLU A 242 5.01 6.91 -16.72
N ALA A 243 4.69 6.02 -15.78
CA ALA A 243 5.63 4.98 -15.34
C ALA A 243 5.91 3.94 -16.43
N VAL A 244 4.89 3.53 -17.19
CA VAL A 244 5.04 2.62 -18.33
C VAL A 244 5.83 3.27 -19.47
N ASP A 245 5.51 4.52 -19.80
CA ASP A 245 6.21 5.28 -20.84
C ASP A 245 7.67 5.57 -20.44
N TRP A 246 7.91 5.84 -19.16
CA TRP A 246 9.26 5.93 -18.61
C TRP A 246 10.03 4.62 -18.81
N PHE A 247 9.42 3.48 -18.48
CA PHE A 247 10.06 2.17 -18.58
C PHE A 247 10.47 1.84 -20.02
N HIS A 248 9.62 2.11 -21.01
CA HIS A 248 9.93 1.85 -22.42
C HIS A 248 10.98 2.80 -23.02
N ARG A 249 11.11 4.02 -22.50
CA ARG A 249 12.10 5.01 -22.98
C ARG A 249 13.47 4.86 -22.33
N SER A 250 13.53 4.24 -21.16
CA SER A 250 14.74 4.19 -20.35
C SER A 250 15.63 3.01 -20.77
N PRO A 251 16.94 3.21 -21.01
CA PRO A 251 17.84 2.17 -21.50
C PRO A 251 18.31 1.19 -20.40
N VAL A 252 17.45 0.87 -19.42
CA VAL A 252 17.79 0.16 -18.16
C VAL A 252 18.02 -1.33 -18.34
#